data_AF-A0A7Y2UQE5-F1
#
_entry.id   AF-A0A7Y2UQE5-F1
#
_cell.length_a   1.000
_cell.length_b   1.000
_cell.length_c   1.000
_cell.angle_alpha   90.00
_cell.angle_beta   90.00
_cell.angle_gamma   90.00
#
_symmetry.space_group_name_H-M   'P 1'
#
loop_
_entity.id
_entity.type
_entity.pdbx_description
1 polymer ?
#
loop_
_entity_poly.entity_id
_entity_poly.type
_entity_poly.pdbx_seq_one_letter_code
_entity_poly.pdbx_strand_id
1 'polypeptide(L)'
;MRLPFRQSTELAIIFVTAFIVVAFVYAFLAAFTSFFYRKMPEAECSYVEKLIRSGKATFGQRVTLFWHSVFGSLVVLQCYIAAAFLTGIYWFVWM
;
A
#
# COMPACT_ATOMS: atom_id res chain seq x y z
N MET A 1 -12.10 25.27 -13.13
CA MET A 1 -13.27 25.35 -12.23
C MET A 1 -12.79 25.08 -10.81
N ARG A 2 -12.91 26.04 -9.89
CA ARG A 2 -12.60 25.83 -8.46
C ARG A 2 -13.86 25.26 -7.79
N LEU A 3 -13.77 24.07 -7.22
CA LEU A 3 -14.84 23.50 -6.39
C LEU A 3 -14.97 24.31 -5.09
N PRO A 4 -16.18 24.40 -4.51
CA PRO A 4 -16.39 25.09 -3.23
C PRO A 4 -15.52 24.46 -2.14
N PHE A 5 -15.00 25.29 -1.23
CA PHE A 5 -13.98 24.93 -0.22
C PHE A 5 -14.35 23.69 0.64
N ARG A 6 -15.66 23.48 0.89
CA ARG A 6 -16.19 22.33 1.61
C ARG A 6 -16.08 21.01 0.83
N GLN A 7 -16.31 21.05 -0.47
CA GLN A 7 -16.26 19.85 -1.32
C GLN A 7 -14.82 19.40 -1.55
N SER A 8 -13.88 20.34 -1.59
CA SER A 8 -12.43 20.07 -1.68
C SER A 8 -11.87 19.38 -0.44
N THR A 9 -12.39 19.72 0.75
CA THR A 9 -11.94 19.11 2.02
C THR A 9 -12.50 17.71 2.21
N GLU A 10 -13.75 17.47 1.83
CA GLU A 10 -14.36 16.12 1.85
C GLU A 10 -13.63 15.15 0.91
N LEU A 11 -13.31 15.58 -0.32
CA LEU A 11 -12.50 14.81 -1.26
C LEU A 11 -11.11 14.47 -0.73
N ALA A 12 -10.45 15.44 -0.08
CA ALA A 12 -9.13 15.22 0.51
C ALA A 12 -9.19 14.16 1.63
N ILE A 13 -10.22 14.20 2.48
CA ILE A 13 -10.40 13.21 3.55
C ILE A 13 -10.65 11.81 2.96
N ILE A 14 -11.49 11.71 1.92
CA ILE A 14 -11.76 10.42 1.24
C ILE A 14 -10.47 9.88 0.63
N PHE A 15 -9.69 10.71 -0.05
CA PHE A 15 -8.42 10.32 -0.65
C PHE A 15 -7.40 9.84 0.39
N VAL A 16 -7.24 10.58 1.49
CA VAL A 16 -6.32 10.20 2.58
C VAL A 16 -6.77 8.88 3.23
N THR A 17 -8.06 8.71 3.46
CA THR A 17 -8.61 7.48 4.04
C THR A 17 -8.39 6.29 3.10
N ALA A 18 -8.67 6.45 1.81
CA ALA A 18 -8.43 5.43 0.80
C ALA A 18 -6.93 5.07 0.71
N PHE A 19 -6.05 6.07 0.77
CA PHE A 19 -4.61 5.85 0.79
C PHE A 19 -4.17 5.03 2.00
N ILE A 20 -4.65 5.35 3.20
CA ILE A 20 -4.33 4.59 4.43
C ILE A 20 -4.77 3.13 4.30
N VAL A 21 -5.98 2.88 3.77
CA VAL A 21 -6.49 1.51 3.56
C VAL A 21 -5.62 0.75 2.55
N VAL A 22 -5.30 1.37 1.42
CA VAL A 22 -4.44 0.75 0.39
C VAL A 22 -3.05 0.45 0.92
N ALA A 23 -2.44 1.39 1.64
CA ALA A 23 -1.14 1.23 2.28
C ALA A 23 -1.14 0.05 3.25
N PHE A 24 -2.20 -0.07 4.07
CA PHE A 24 -2.34 -1.16 5.04
C PHE A 24 -2.49 -2.52 4.35
N VAL A 25 -3.33 -2.61 3.32
CA VAL A 25 -3.51 -3.83 2.53
C VAL A 25 -2.22 -4.21 1.81
N TYR A 26 -1.53 -3.24 1.21
CA TYR A 26 -0.25 -3.45 0.54
C TYR A 26 0.80 -4.01 1.51
N ALA A 27 0.96 -3.39 2.67
CA ALA A 27 1.89 -3.85 3.69
C ALA A 27 1.52 -5.23 4.24
N PHE A 28 0.22 -5.51 4.39
CA PHE A 28 -0.26 -6.82 4.83
C PHE A 28 0.07 -7.90 3.80
N LEU A 29 -0.20 -7.65 2.51
CA LEU A 29 0.17 -8.60 1.46
C LEU A 29 1.70 -8.76 1.39
N ALA A 30 2.49 -7.69 1.51
CA ALA A 30 3.95 -7.79 1.52
C ALA A 30 4.46 -8.66 2.69
N ALA A 31 3.90 -8.49 3.90
CA ALA A 31 4.34 -9.23 5.08
C ALA A 31 3.90 -10.69 5.11
N PHE A 32 2.72 -11.01 4.57
CA PHE A 32 2.10 -12.33 4.71
C PHE A 32 2.05 -13.15 3.43
N THR A 33 2.29 -12.55 2.26
CA THR A 33 2.29 -13.25 0.98
C THR A 33 3.66 -13.18 0.31
N SER A 34 4.06 -14.29 -0.31
CA SER A 34 5.28 -14.34 -1.14
C SER A 34 5.06 -13.77 -2.54
N PHE A 35 3.87 -13.24 -2.84
CA PHE A 35 3.44 -12.86 -4.19
C PHE A 35 4.33 -11.76 -4.78
N PHE A 36 4.68 -10.75 -3.98
CA PHE A 36 5.57 -9.66 -4.39
C PHE A 36 7.01 -10.13 -4.65
N TYR A 37 7.49 -11.10 -3.87
CA TYR A 37 8.88 -11.57 -3.92
C TYR A 37 9.12 -12.68 -4.95
N ARG A 38 8.06 -13.26 -5.51
CA ARG A 38 8.16 -14.36 -6.47
C ARG A 38 8.81 -13.92 -7.79
N LYS A 39 8.61 -12.67 -8.20
CA LYS A 39 9.17 -12.10 -9.44
C LYS A 39 10.45 -11.28 -9.22
N MET A 40 10.86 -11.04 -7.98
CA MET A 40 12.07 -10.28 -7.67
C MET A 40 13.33 -11.13 -7.84
N PRO A 41 14.41 -10.58 -8.44
CA PRO A 41 15.70 -11.24 -8.51
C PRO A 41 16.32 -11.35 -7.11
N GLU A 42 16.98 -12.46 -6.82
CA GLU A 42 17.53 -12.74 -5.48
C GLU A 42 18.61 -11.75 -5.03
N ALA A 43 19.22 -11.02 -5.97
CA ALA A 43 20.19 -9.96 -5.68
C ALA A 43 19.55 -8.71 -5.06
N GLU A 44 18.27 -8.47 -5.31
CA GLU A 44 17.54 -7.30 -4.80
C GLU A 44 16.74 -7.60 -3.53
N CYS A 45 16.45 -8.88 -3.25
CA CYS A 45 15.72 -9.26 -2.04
C CYS A 45 16.61 -9.18 -0.78
N SER A 46 16.13 -8.43 0.20
CA SER A 46 16.66 -8.42 1.56
C SER A 46 16.53 -9.79 2.23
N TYR A 47 17.33 -10.05 3.26
CA TYR A 47 17.33 -11.32 4.00
C TYR A 47 15.94 -11.70 4.53
N VAL A 48 15.17 -10.71 5.00
CA VAL A 48 13.80 -10.89 5.50
C VAL A 48 12.83 -11.27 4.37
N GLU A 49 12.98 -10.67 3.18
CA GLU A 49 12.15 -10.95 2.01
C GLU A 49 12.42 -12.36 1.46
N LYS A 50 13.68 -12.81 1.50
CA LYS A 50 14.06 -14.20 1.18
C LYS A 50 13.43 -15.20 2.15
N LEU A 51 13.34 -14.87 3.43
CA LEU A 51 12.68 -15.72 4.43
C LEU A 51 11.17 -15.80 4.21
N ILE A 52 10.52 -14.72 3.79
CA ILE A 52 9.09 -14.72 3.47
C ILE A 52 8.84 -15.51 2.20
N ARG A 53 9.68 -15.32 1.16
CA ARG A 53 9.62 -16.09 -0.09
C ARG A 53 9.77 -17.59 0.14
N SER A 54 10.66 -18.00 1.04
CA SER A 54 10.91 -19.41 1.38
C SER A 54 9.94 -19.98 2.42
N GLY A 55 8.99 -19.19 2.93
CA GLY A 55 8.02 -19.61 3.94
C GLY A 55 8.60 -19.83 5.34
N LYS A 56 9.87 -19.49 5.57
CA LYS A 56 10.59 -19.66 6.84
C LYS A 56 10.59 -18.42 7.73
N ALA A 57 9.90 -17.35 7.33
CA ALA A 57 9.85 -16.11 8.09
C ALA A 57 9.08 -16.25 9.41
N THR A 58 9.76 -15.88 10.50
CA THR A 58 9.17 -15.79 11.85
C THR A 58 8.19 -14.62 11.97
N PHE A 59 7.29 -14.68 12.96
CA PHE A 59 6.28 -13.63 13.17
C PHE A 59 6.90 -12.24 13.34
N GLY A 60 7.97 -12.11 14.12
CA GLY A 60 8.67 -10.83 14.31
C GLY A 60 9.23 -10.26 13.01
N GLN A 61 9.80 -11.11 12.15
CA GLN A 61 10.33 -10.70 10.84
C GLN A 61 9.23 -10.23 9.89
N ARG A 62 8.06 -10.87 9.92
CA ARG A 62 6.88 -10.43 9.15
C ARG A 62 6.38 -9.07 9.62
N VAL A 63 6.36 -8.83 10.94
CA VAL A 63 5.94 -7.53 11.51
C VAL A 63 6.95 -6.42 11.18
N THR A 64 8.26 -6.70 11.21
CA THR A 64 9.27 -5.72 10.80
C THR A 64 9.10 -5.34 9.33
N LEU A 65 8.90 -6.32 8.46
CA LEU A 65 8.65 -6.06 7.04
C LEU A 65 7.32 -5.32 6.83
N PHE A 66 6.28 -5.67 7.57
CA PHE A 66 5.00 -4.95 7.55
C PHE A 66 5.21 -3.46 7.81
N TRP A 67 5.86 -3.09 8.91
CA TRP A 67 6.15 -1.69 9.22
C TRP A 67 7.02 -1.02 8.16
N HIS A 68 8.06 -1.72 7.68
CA HIS A 68 8.90 -1.20 6.61
C HIS A 68 8.09 -0.91 5.33
N SER A 69 7.18 -1.80 4.95
CA SER A 69 6.28 -1.63 3.80
C SER A 69 5.20 -0.57 4.04
N VAL A 70 4.69 -0.41 5.26
CA VAL A 70 3.79 0.71 5.61
C VAL A 70 4.50 2.04 5.41
N PHE A 71 5.71 2.20 5.95
CA PHE A 71 6.47 3.45 5.75
C PHE A 71 6.94 3.62 4.31
N GLY A 72 7.32 2.54 3.63
CA GLY A 72 7.64 2.56 2.20
C GLY A 72 6.45 2.98 1.34
N SER A 73 5.22 2.60 1.69
CA SER A 73 4.01 2.96 0.94
C SER A 73 3.80 4.48 0.83
N LEU A 74 4.31 5.26 1.80
CA LEU A 74 4.29 6.73 1.76
C LEU A 74 5.16 7.32 0.65
N VAL A 75 6.16 6.58 0.19
CA VAL A 75 7.11 7.01 -0.85
C VAL A 75 6.81 6.32 -2.20
N VAL A 76 6.07 5.20 -2.18
CA VAL A 76 5.78 4.42 -3.38
C VAL A 76 4.63 5.05 -4.17
N LEU A 77 4.96 5.56 -5.36
CA LEU A 77 4.00 6.17 -6.30
C LEU A 77 2.80 5.25 -6.62
N GLN A 78 3.01 3.93 -6.63
CA GLN A 78 1.95 2.95 -6.90
C GLN A 78 0.81 3.01 -5.88
N CYS A 79 1.10 3.31 -4.61
CA CYS A 79 0.07 3.46 -3.58
C CYS A 79 -0.79 4.71 -3.82
N TYR A 80 -0.18 5.81 -4.26
CA TYR A 80 -0.91 7.02 -4.64
C TYR A 80 -1.77 6.82 -5.88
N ILE A 81 -1.27 6.11 -6.89
CA ILE A 81 -2.05 5.80 -8.10
C ILE A 81 -3.26 4.93 -7.76
N ALA A 82 -3.08 3.90 -6.92
CA ALA A 82 -4.17 3.04 -6.47
C ALA A 82 -5.21 3.83 -5.64
N ALA A 83 -4.77 4.71 -4.74
CA ALA A 83 -5.66 5.58 -3.97
C ALA A 83 -6.43 6.56 -4.87
N ALA A 84 -5.77 7.13 -5.89
CA ALA A 84 -6.41 8.01 -6.86
C ALA A 84 -7.46 7.27 -7.69
N PHE A 85 -7.17 6.04 -8.09
CA PHE A 85 -8.11 5.20 -8.83
C PHE A 85 -9.35 4.86 -8.00
N LEU A 86 -9.17 4.45 -6.74
CA LEU A 86 -10.27 4.18 -5.80
C LEU A 86 -11.13 5.42 -5.56
N THR A 87 -10.50 6.58 -5.36
CA THR A 87 -11.21 7.85 -5.16
C THR A 87 -11.98 8.25 -6.42
N GLY A 88 -11.41 8.03 -7.61
CA GLY A 88 -12.08 8.27 -8.89
C GLY A 88 -13.28 7.36 -9.13
N ILE A 89 -13.18 6.07 -8.78
CA ILE A 89 -14.32 5.14 -8.83
C ILE A 89 -15.42 5.59 -7.87
N TYR A 90 -15.05 5.91 -6.62
CA TYR A 90 -16.01 6.35 -5.62
C TYR A 90 -16.77 7.59 -6.08
N TRP A 91 -16.05 8.56 -6.67
CA TRP A 91 -16.68 9.74 -7.27
C TRP A 91 -17.62 9.38 -8.42
N PHE A 92 -17.21 8.51 -9.34
CA PHE A 92 -18.03 8.12 -10.50
C PHE A 92 -19.27 7.29 -10.13
N VAL A 93 -19.22 6.51 -9.06
CA VAL A 93 -20.34 5.68 -8.60
C VAL A 93 -21.37 6.50 -7.83
N TRP A 94 -20.94 7.55 -7.12
CA TRP A 94 -21.78 8.29 -6.17
C TRP A 94 -22.19 9.69 -6.63
N MET A 95 -21.63 10.20 -7.72
CA MET A 95 -22.15 11.35 -8.49
C MET A 95 -22.87 10.88 -9.74
#